data_AF-A0AAD2PUJ5-F1
#
_entry.id   AF-A0AAD2PUJ5-F1
#
_cell.length_a   1.000
_cell.length_b   1.000
_cell.length_c   1.000
_cell.angle_alpha   90.00
_cell.angle_beta   90.00
_cell.angle_gamma   90.00
#
_symmetry.space_group_name_H-M   'P 1'
#
loop_
_entity.id
_entity.type
_entity.pdbx_description
1 polymer ?
#
loop_
_entity_poly.entity_id
_entity_poly.type
_entity_poly.pdbx_seq_one_letter_code
_entity_poly.pdbx_strand_id
1 'polypeptide(L)'
;MKPFLLLLSLLFLIGTVHGNTRYETDELTGHVESSREEILSTRKLRKQQFADLLAGYETQLEDHNSGETLLTEKQYNKVLHKIKAYKHKLQELDLDADPRFVDRIVAREAHLNEVTRARILRRSSGADEL
;
A
#
# COMPACT_ATOMS: atom_id res chain seq x y z
N MET A 1 -22.96 -10.26 38.51
CA MET A 1 -22.51 -10.30 37.10
C MET A 1 -21.94 -8.96 36.63
N LYS A 2 -20.88 -8.45 37.27
CA LYS A 2 -20.26 -7.15 36.94
C LYS A 2 -18.72 -7.13 36.75
N PRO A 3 -17.92 -8.18 37.09
CA PRO A 3 -16.47 -8.09 36.88
C PRO A 3 -16.05 -8.37 35.42
N PHE A 4 -16.87 -9.09 34.66
CA PHE A 4 -16.55 -9.48 33.27
C PHE A 4 -16.61 -8.30 32.29
N LEU A 5 -17.50 -7.33 32.54
CA LEU A 5 -17.62 -6.11 31.74
C LEU A 5 -16.45 -5.14 31.96
N LEU A 6 -15.89 -5.09 33.16
CA LEU A 6 -14.72 -4.25 33.49
C LEU A 6 -13.42 -4.78 32.85
N LEU A 7 -13.30 -6.10 32.69
CA LEU A 7 -12.16 -6.74 32.03
C LEU A 7 -12.18 -6.51 30.52
N LEU A 8 -13.37 -6.48 29.91
CA LEU A 8 -13.54 -6.18 28.48
C LEU A 8 -13.20 -4.72 28.16
N SER A 9 -13.50 -3.77 29.05
CA SER A 9 -13.12 -2.36 28.87
C SER A 9 -11.61 -2.13 29.01
N LEU A 10 -10.90 -2.94 29.82
CA LEU A 10 -9.45 -2.83 29.97
C LEU A 10 -8.70 -3.29 28.70
N LEU A 11 -9.22 -4.32 28.03
CA LEU A 11 -8.66 -4.81 26.76
C LEU A 11 -8.80 -3.81 25.61
N PHE A 12 -9.84 -2.96 25.62
CA PHE A 12 -10.00 -1.90 24.62
C PHE A 12 -9.01 -0.73 24.80
N LEU A 13 -8.50 -0.50 26.02
CA LEU A 13 -7.54 0.56 26.32
C LEU A 13 -6.09 0.18 25.99
N ILE A 14 -5.77 -1.11 25.86
CA ILE A 14 -4.41 -1.57 25.52
C ILE A 14 -4.19 -1.53 23.99
N GLY A 15 -5.25 -1.45 23.18
CA GLY A 15 -5.18 -1.46 21.71
C GLY A 15 -4.84 -0.13 21.03
N THR A 16 -4.77 0.99 21.77
CA THR A 16 -4.62 2.33 21.19
C THR A 16 -3.23 2.95 21.32
N VAL A 17 -2.21 2.16 21.66
CA VAL A 17 -0.81 2.60 21.54
C VAL A 17 -0.29 2.18 20.15
N HIS A 18 -0.92 2.69 19.09
CA HIS A 18 -0.20 2.81 17.82
C HIS A 18 0.82 3.93 18.05
N GLY A 19 2.09 3.56 18.10
CA GLY A 19 3.21 4.45 18.40
C GLY A 19 3.08 5.77 17.64
N ASN A 20 3.02 6.87 18.38
CA ASN A 20 3.10 8.20 17.83
C ASN A 20 4.58 8.44 17.49
N THR A 21 5.10 7.74 16.49
CA THR A 21 6.42 8.01 15.89
C THR A 21 6.30 9.36 15.19
N ARG A 22 6.79 10.41 15.85
CA ARG A 22 6.97 11.70 15.20
C ARG A 22 7.97 11.49 14.06
N TYR A 23 7.48 11.55 12.83
CA TYR A 23 8.32 11.54 11.65
C TYR A 23 9.20 12.79 11.64
N GLU A 24 10.49 12.61 11.33
CA GLU A 24 11.33 13.75 10.95
C GLU A 24 10.92 14.18 9.54
N THR A 25 10.31 15.36 9.45
CA THR A 25 9.99 15.97 8.16
C THR A 25 11.22 16.69 7.65
N ASP A 26 11.61 16.41 6.40
CA ASP A 26 12.62 17.19 5.71
C ASP A 26 12.14 18.65 5.60
N GLU A 27 12.81 19.57 6.30
CA GLU A 27 12.41 20.99 6.34
C GLU A 27 12.46 21.67 4.96
N LEU A 28 13.27 21.15 4.03
CA LEU A 28 13.43 21.73 2.71
C LEU A 28 12.43 21.16 1.70
N THR A 29 12.25 19.83 1.68
CA THR A 29 11.38 19.17 0.70
C THR A 29 9.98 18.89 1.22
N GLY A 30 9.76 19.00 2.54
CA GLY A 30 8.54 18.57 3.22
C GLY A 30 8.35 17.05 3.20
N HIS A 31 9.35 16.29 2.77
CA HIS A 31 9.25 14.83 2.67
C HIS A 31 9.28 14.18 4.05
N VAL A 32 8.43 13.18 4.23
CA VAL A 32 8.41 12.29 5.39
C VAL A 32 8.83 10.92 4.89
N GLU A 33 9.95 10.41 5.40
CA GLU A 33 10.44 9.09 5.04
C GLU A 33 9.52 8.00 5.59
N SER A 34 9.16 7.03 4.74
CA SER A 34 8.35 5.89 5.17
C SER A 34 9.22 4.95 6.01
N SER A 35 8.75 4.55 7.18
CA SER A 35 9.46 3.54 7.96
C SER A 35 9.40 2.16 7.27
N ARG A 36 10.38 1.30 7.57
CA ARG A 36 10.37 -0.10 7.13
C ARG A 36 9.08 -0.82 7.51
N GLU A 37 8.56 -0.53 8.70
CA GLU A 37 7.32 -1.11 9.23
C GLU A 37 6.08 -0.61 8.47
N GLU A 38 6.05 0.66 8.08
CA GLU A 38 4.99 1.22 7.22
C GLU A 38 5.00 0.64 5.82
N ILE A 39 6.18 0.46 5.22
CA ILE A 39 6.30 -0.15 3.89
C ILE A 39 5.76 -1.58 3.93
N LEU A 40 6.13 -2.34 4.97
CA LEU A 40 5.65 -3.71 5.17
C LEU A 40 4.14 -3.77 5.46
N SER A 41 3.63 -2.90 6.33
CA SER A 41 2.20 -2.87 6.67
C SER A 41 1.34 -2.44 5.48
N THR A 42 1.79 -1.45 4.71
CA THR A 42 1.14 -1.00 3.47
C THR A 42 1.14 -2.11 2.43
N ARG A 43 2.23 -2.88 2.28
CA ARG A 43 2.26 -4.03 1.37
C ARG A 43 1.28 -5.11 1.80
N LYS A 44 1.25 -5.46 3.09
CA LYS A 44 0.30 -6.45 3.63
C LYS A 44 -1.13 -6.01 3.32
N LEU A 45 -1.46 -4.74 3.57
CA LEU A 45 -2.76 -4.18 3.26
C LEU A 45 -3.09 -4.26 1.76
N ARG A 46 -2.16 -3.85 0.88
CA ARG A 46 -2.35 -3.91 -0.57
C ARG A 46 -2.53 -5.34 -1.08
N LYS A 47 -1.79 -6.30 -0.53
CA LYS A 47 -1.94 -7.71 -0.87
C LYS A 47 -3.36 -8.18 -0.55
N GLN A 48 -3.86 -7.85 0.63
CA GLN A 48 -5.23 -8.17 1.02
C GLN A 48 -6.25 -7.50 0.09
N GLN A 49 -6.11 -6.19 -0.18
CA GLN A 49 -7.00 -5.46 -1.09
C GLN A 49 -7.04 -6.06 -2.50
N PHE A 50 -5.89 -6.47 -3.05
CA PHE A 50 -5.86 -7.11 -4.36
C PHE A 50 -6.43 -8.53 -4.34
N ALA A 51 -6.27 -9.27 -3.25
CA ALA A 51 -6.90 -10.57 -3.07
C ALA A 51 -8.43 -10.45 -3.02
N ASP A 52 -8.96 -9.48 -2.26
CA ASP A 52 -10.39 -9.22 -2.15
C ASP A 52 -10.99 -8.79 -3.49
N LEU A 53 -10.31 -7.90 -4.22
CA LEU A 53 -10.73 -7.49 -5.56
C LEU A 53 -10.71 -8.66 -6.54
N LEU A 54 -9.67 -9.49 -6.49
CA LEU A 54 -9.57 -10.67 -7.35
C LEU A 54 -10.72 -11.63 -7.09
N ALA A 55 -10.99 -11.96 -5.81
CA ALA A 55 -12.09 -12.83 -5.42
C ALA A 55 -13.43 -12.30 -5.95
N GLY A 56 -13.69 -11.00 -5.80
CA GLY A 56 -14.92 -10.38 -6.32
C GLY A 56 -15.08 -10.49 -7.84
N TYR A 57 -13.98 -10.39 -8.61
CA TYR A 57 -14.05 -10.60 -10.06
C TYR A 57 -14.16 -12.07 -10.45
N GLU A 58 -13.54 -12.98 -9.69
CA GLU A 58 -13.67 -14.43 -9.90
C GLU A 58 -15.11 -14.90 -9.63
N THR A 59 -15.76 -14.39 -8.57
CA THR A 59 -17.19 -14.62 -8.33
C THR A 59 -18.05 -14.10 -9.47
N GLN A 60 -17.82 -12.88 -9.97
CA GLN A 60 -18.57 -12.36 -11.12
C GLN A 60 -18.42 -13.23 -12.37
N LEU A 61 -17.26 -13.85 -12.56
CA LEU A 61 -17.02 -14.78 -13.66
C LEU A 61 -17.73 -16.11 -13.43
N GLU A 62 -17.74 -16.61 -12.20
CA GLU A 62 -18.45 -17.83 -11.80
C GLU A 62 -19.96 -17.68 -11.99
N ASP A 63 -20.55 -16.59 -11.50
CA ASP A 63 -21.98 -16.27 -11.66
C ASP A 63 -22.36 -16.16 -13.14
N HIS A 64 -21.45 -15.70 -13.98
CA HIS A 64 -21.64 -15.69 -15.43
C HIS A 64 -21.64 -17.08 -16.05
N ASN A 65 -20.69 -17.92 -15.64
CA ASN A 65 -20.55 -19.27 -16.16
C ASN A 65 -21.66 -20.21 -15.67
N SER A 66 -22.20 -19.97 -14.48
CA SER A 66 -23.34 -20.70 -13.92
C SER A 66 -24.68 -20.26 -14.54
N GLY A 67 -24.71 -19.09 -15.18
CA GLY A 67 -25.92 -18.47 -15.73
C GLY A 67 -26.75 -17.70 -14.70
N GLU A 68 -26.27 -17.56 -13.47
CA GLU A 68 -26.91 -16.76 -12.42
C GLU A 68 -26.95 -15.27 -12.77
N THR A 69 -25.88 -14.75 -13.38
CA THR A 69 -25.81 -13.37 -13.90
C THR A 69 -25.18 -13.32 -15.28
N LEU A 70 -25.90 -12.85 -16.29
CA LEU A 70 -25.33 -12.73 -17.65
C LEU A 70 -24.64 -11.39 -17.88
N LEU A 71 -23.31 -11.44 -18.01
CA LEU A 71 -22.49 -10.31 -18.42
C LEU A 71 -22.57 -10.10 -19.93
N THR A 72 -22.58 -8.85 -20.36
CA THR A 72 -22.34 -8.51 -21.77
C THR A 72 -20.90 -8.87 -22.16
N GLU A 73 -20.63 -9.09 -23.45
CA GLU A 73 -19.27 -9.39 -23.95
C GLU A 73 -18.23 -8.36 -23.46
N LYS A 74 -18.59 -7.06 -23.48
CA LYS A 74 -17.72 -5.98 -22.99
C LYS A 74 -17.43 -6.12 -21.49
N GLN A 75 -18.42 -6.47 -20.68
CA GLN A 75 -18.24 -6.69 -19.24
C GLN A 75 -17.40 -7.94 -18.97
N TYR A 76 -17.68 -9.04 -19.66
CA TYR A 76 -16.93 -10.29 -19.57
C TYR A 76 -15.44 -10.08 -19.85
N ASN A 77 -15.12 -9.44 -20.98
CA ASN A 77 -13.74 -9.12 -21.35
C ASN A 77 -13.05 -8.22 -20.30
N LYS A 78 -13.78 -7.25 -19.73
CA LYS A 78 -13.28 -6.41 -18.65
C LYS A 78 -12.98 -7.24 -17.39
N VAL A 79 -13.87 -8.16 -16.99
CA VAL A 79 -13.68 -9.04 -15.83
C VAL A 79 -12.44 -9.92 -16.01
N LEU A 80 -12.29 -10.57 -17.17
CA LEU A 80 -11.10 -11.37 -17.47
C LEU A 80 -9.80 -10.56 -17.41
N HIS A 81 -9.81 -9.36 -17.99
CA HIS A 81 -8.65 -8.48 -17.93
C HIS A 81 -8.30 -8.08 -16.49
N LYS A 82 -9.31 -7.80 -15.66
CA LYS A 82 -9.12 -7.46 -14.25
C LYS A 82 -8.58 -8.65 -13.46
N ILE A 83 -9.11 -9.85 -13.64
CA ILE A 83 -8.58 -11.08 -13.01
C ILE A 83 -7.09 -11.24 -13.34
N LYS A 84 -6.73 -11.16 -14.63
CA LYS A 84 -5.32 -11.27 -15.06
C LYS A 84 -4.44 -10.21 -14.39
N ALA A 85 -4.90 -8.96 -14.36
CA ALA A 85 -4.15 -7.85 -13.79
C ALA A 85 -3.93 -8.02 -12.27
N TYR A 86 -4.96 -8.43 -11.51
CA TYR A 86 -4.81 -8.61 -10.06
C TYR A 86 -4.01 -9.86 -9.71
N LYS A 87 -4.09 -10.95 -10.49
CA LYS A 87 -3.18 -12.10 -10.35
C LYS A 87 -1.72 -11.68 -10.52
N HIS A 88 -1.42 -10.88 -11.54
CA HIS A 88 -0.06 -10.36 -11.77
C HIS A 88 0.41 -9.49 -10.60
N LYS A 89 -0.42 -8.57 -10.10
CA LYS A 89 -0.08 -7.72 -8.95
C LYS A 89 0.19 -8.52 -7.68
N LEU A 90 -0.58 -9.58 -7.43
CA LEU A 90 -0.35 -10.46 -6.29
C LEU A 90 0.97 -11.22 -6.44
N GLN A 91 1.31 -11.67 -7.65
CA GLN A 91 2.60 -12.31 -7.93
C GLN A 91 3.78 -11.36 -7.74
N GLU A 92 3.70 -10.12 -8.23
CA GLU A 92 4.70 -9.07 -7.95
C GLU A 92 4.83 -8.87 -6.44
N LEU A 93 3.71 -8.83 -5.72
CA LEU A 93 3.72 -8.65 -4.28
C LEU A 93 4.35 -9.83 -3.51
N ASP A 94 4.31 -11.04 -4.07
CA ASP A 94 4.91 -12.24 -3.50
C ASP A 94 6.39 -12.42 -3.86
N LEU A 95 6.79 -12.03 -5.07
CA LEU A 95 8.19 -12.08 -5.51
C LEU A 95 9.10 -11.15 -4.68
N ASP A 96 8.57 -10.04 -4.17
CA ASP A 96 9.36 -9.13 -3.32
C ASP A 96 9.39 -9.49 -1.83
N ALA A 97 9.18 -10.76 -1.46
CA ALA A 97 9.37 -11.24 -0.08
C ALA A 97 10.85 -11.22 0.38
N ASP A 98 11.80 -10.87 -0.48
CA ASP A 98 13.21 -10.66 -0.14
C ASP A 98 13.37 -9.45 0.82
N PRO A 99 13.93 -9.63 2.03
CA PRO A 99 14.19 -8.53 2.98
C PRO A 99 14.94 -7.35 2.36
N ARG A 100 15.82 -7.62 1.38
CA ARG A 100 16.61 -6.60 0.68
C ARG A 100 15.75 -5.69 -0.20
N PHE A 101 14.54 -6.10 -0.56
CA PHE A 101 13.65 -5.29 -1.38
C PHE A 101 13.16 -4.06 -0.62
N VAL A 102 12.82 -4.21 0.66
CA VAL A 102 12.40 -3.06 1.47
C VAL A 102 13.54 -2.07 1.62
N ASP A 103 14.77 -2.57 1.80
CA ASP A 103 15.96 -1.73 1.85
C ASP A 103 16.18 -0.98 0.52
N ARG A 104 15.90 -1.62 -0.62
CA ARG A 104 15.92 -0.97 -1.94
C ARG A 104 14.85 0.12 -2.07
N ILE A 105 13.64 -0.09 -1.53
CA ILE A 105 12.60 0.94 -1.52
C ILE A 105 13.04 2.14 -0.70
N VAL A 106 13.50 1.92 0.53
CA VAL A 106 13.98 2.98 1.42
C VAL A 106 15.12 3.75 0.76
N ALA A 107 16.12 3.05 0.21
CA ALA A 107 17.23 3.69 -0.49
C ALA A 107 16.78 4.51 -1.70
N ARG A 108 15.78 4.02 -2.44
CA ARG A 108 15.19 4.75 -3.57
C ARG A 108 14.44 6.00 -3.13
N GLU A 109 13.67 5.93 -2.05
CA GLU A 109 12.96 7.09 -1.49
C GLU A 109 13.95 8.16 -1.03
N ALA A 110 14.99 7.77 -0.28
CA ALA A 110 16.07 8.67 0.14
C ALA A 110 16.75 9.34 -1.06
N HIS A 111 17.08 8.57 -2.10
CA HIS A 111 17.71 9.12 -3.32
C HIS A 111 16.80 10.12 -4.05
N LEU A 112 15.51 9.83 -4.17
CA LEU A 112 14.55 10.75 -4.79
C LEU A 112 14.40 12.04 -3.98
N ASN A 113 14.39 11.94 -2.65
CA ASN A 113 14.36 13.09 -1.77
C ASN A 113 15.63 13.94 -1.94
N GLU A 114 16.81 13.32 -2.00
CA GLU A 114 18.09 14.01 -2.24
C GLU A 114 18.11 14.75 -3.58
N VAL A 115 17.67 14.10 -4.67
CA VAL A 115 17.55 14.75 -5.99
C VAL A 115 16.62 15.95 -5.94
N THR A 116 15.53 15.85 -5.18
CA THR A 116 14.55 16.93 -5.02
C THR A 116 15.14 18.09 -4.22
N ARG A 117 15.85 17.79 -3.13
CA ARG A 117 16.60 18.74 -2.32
C ARG A 117 17.63 19.50 -3.16
N ALA A 118 18.44 18.79 -3.95
CA ALA A 118 19.41 19.40 -4.86
C ALA A 118 18.76 20.33 -5.89
N ARG A 119 17.58 19.96 -6.41
CA ARG A 119 16.83 20.79 -7.35
C ARG A 119 16.31 22.08 -6.72
N ILE A 120 15.76 22.00 -5.50
CA ILE A 120 15.29 23.17 -4.76
C ILE A 120 16.46 24.12 -4.47
N LEU A 121 17.59 23.58 -4.01
CA LEU A 121 18.78 24.37 -3.70
C LEU A 121 19.35 25.10 -4.92
N ARG A 122 19.43 24.42 -6.08
CA ARG A 122 19.87 25.05 -7.34
C ARG A 122 18.98 26.23 -7.72
N ARG A 123 17.65 26.06 -7.67
CA ARG A 123 16.69 27.13 -7.93
C ARG A 123 16.83 28.30 -6.97
N SER A 124 16.99 28.05 -5.67
CA SER A 124 17.17 29.12 -4.69
C SER A 124 18.50 29.86 -4.83
N SER A 125 19.52 29.21 -5.39
CA SER A 125 20.86 29.79 -5.59
C SER A 125 21.04 30.59 -6.88
N GLY A 126 20.03 30.65 -7.75
CA GLY A 126 20.12 31.34 -9.06
C GLY A 126 21.03 30.64 -10.07
N ALA A 127 21.46 29.40 -9.81
CA ALA A 127 22.36 28.64 -10.69
C ALA A 127 21.73 28.24 -12.03
N ASP A 128 20.41 28.39 -12.18
CA ASP A 128 19.69 28.15 -13.43
C ASP A 128 19.58 29.43 -14.31
N GLU A 129 20.08 30.59 -13.85
CA GLU A 129 20.02 31.89 -14.56
C GLU A 129 21.34 32.29 -15.29
N LEU A 130 22.32 31.39 -15.37
CA LEU A 130 23.57 31.55 -16.14
C LEU A 130 23.62 30.57 -17.33
#